data_AF-A0A1B0FP63-F1
#
_entry.id   AF-A0A1B0FP63-F1
#
_cell.length_a   1.000
_cell.length_b   1.000
_cell.length_c   1.000
_cell.angle_alpha   90.00
_cell.angle_beta   90.00
_cell.angle_gamma   90.00
#
_symmetry.space_group_name_H-M   'P 1'
#
loop_
_entity.id
_entity.type
_entity.pdbx_description
1 polymer ?
#
loop_
_entity_poly.entity_id
_entity_poly.type
_entity_poly.pdbx_seq_one_letter_code
_entity_poly.pdbx_strand_id
1 'polypeptide(L)'
;MEFIFECFYEDTLDKLSRSGLQDRSSRRDVLDHLNAIIGGCSDGQNMLPEEVARIAVLAAVRYHRDKKDANGDVCLMGKFHNILYIALRTCWDWGVRDSAVVVVLL
;
A
#
# COMPACT_ATOMS: atom_id res chain seq x y z
N MET A 1 8.46 -7.02 -9.89
CA MET A 1 7.90 -7.02 -8.53
C MET A 1 6.91 -5.89 -8.32
N GLU A 2 7.22 -4.64 -8.73
CA GLU A 2 6.25 -3.51 -8.66
C GLU A 2 4.86 -3.85 -9.21
N PHE A 3 4.80 -4.47 -10.40
CA PHE A 3 3.54 -4.87 -11.04
C PHE A 3 2.61 -5.72 -10.15
N ILE A 4 3.17 -6.59 -9.30
CA ILE A 4 2.36 -7.43 -8.39
C ILE A 4 1.60 -6.54 -7.40
N PHE A 5 2.27 -5.52 -6.85
CA PHE A 5 1.66 -4.62 -5.88
C PHE A 5 0.72 -3.62 -6.55
N GLU A 6 1.02 -3.17 -7.77
CA GLU A 6 0.10 -2.36 -8.58
C GLU A 6 -1.21 -3.12 -8.81
N CYS A 7 -1.13 -4.36 -9.33
CA CYS A 7 -2.31 -5.21 -9.50
C CYS A 7 -3.04 -5.43 -8.17
N PHE A 8 -2.32 -5.71 -7.08
CA PHE A 8 -2.94 -5.87 -5.77
C PHE A 8 -3.77 -4.65 -5.36
N TYR A 9 -3.21 -3.44 -5.46
CA TYR A 9 -3.93 -2.23 -5.05
C TYR A 9 -5.07 -1.89 -5.99
N GLU A 10 -4.90 -2.01 -7.30
CA GLU A 10 -5.97 -1.80 -8.26
C GLU A 10 -7.10 -2.81 -8.06
N ASP A 11 -6.80 -4.11 -8.09
CA ASP A 11 -7.81 -5.16 -7.97
C ASP A 11 -8.49 -5.19 -6.61
N THR A 12 -7.79 -4.85 -5.53
CA THR A 12 -8.37 -4.82 -4.19
C THR A 12 -9.17 -3.54 -4.00
N LEU A 13 -8.56 -2.38 -4.20
CA LEU A 13 -9.19 -1.11 -3.85
C LEU A 13 -10.28 -0.72 -4.84
N ASP A 14 -10.18 -1.03 -6.12
CA ASP A 14 -11.24 -0.66 -7.07
C ASP A 14 -12.53 -1.47 -6.83
N LYS A 15 -12.43 -2.67 -6.24
CA LYS A 15 -13.58 -3.49 -5.82
C LYS A 15 -14.19 -3.06 -4.48
N LEU A 16 -13.45 -2.32 -3.64
CA LEU A 16 -13.97 -1.78 -2.39
C LEU A 16 -14.89 -0.58 -2.62
N SER A 17 -15.94 -0.46 -1.81
CA SER A 17 -16.70 0.78 -1.71
C SER A 17 -15.80 1.92 -1.23
N ARG A 18 -16.23 3.18 -1.42
CA ARG A 18 -15.45 4.34 -0.97
C ARG A 18 -15.13 4.30 0.54
N SER A 19 -16.03 3.74 1.36
CA SER A 19 -15.85 3.55 2.80
C SER A 19 -15.18 2.23 3.18
N GLY A 20 -14.79 1.38 2.23
CA GLY A 20 -14.30 0.02 2.48
C GLY A 20 -12.98 -0.09 3.25
N LEU A 21 -12.30 1.02 3.56
CA LEU A 21 -11.15 1.08 4.45
C LEU A 21 -11.39 1.96 5.69
N GLN A 22 -12.64 2.28 6.02
CA GLN A 22 -12.98 3.22 7.10
C GLN A 22 -12.84 2.60 8.49
N ASP A 23 -13.20 1.34 8.65
CA ASP A 23 -13.06 0.62 9.91
C ASP A 23 -11.71 -0.10 10.03
N ARG A 24 -11.39 -0.48 11.26
CA ARG A 24 -10.10 -1.10 11.59
C ARG A 24 -10.01 -2.54 11.07
N SER A 25 -11.12 -3.27 11.04
CA SER A 25 -11.16 -4.66 10.55
C SER A 25 -10.81 -4.72 9.07
N SER A 26 -11.47 -3.93 8.21
CA SER A 26 -11.19 -3.95 6.78
C SER A 26 -9.76 -3.52 6.45
N ARG A 27 -9.19 -2.56 7.20
CA ARG A 27 -7.77 -2.23 7.08
C ARG A 27 -6.85 -3.38 7.50
N ARG A 28 -7.22 -4.12 8.55
CA ARG A 28 -6.48 -5.30 9.00
C ARG A 28 -6.50 -6.40 7.94
N ASP A 29 -7.65 -6.68 7.35
CA ASP A 29 -7.79 -7.72 6.32
C ASP A 29 -6.90 -7.43 5.10
N VAL A 30 -6.87 -6.17 4.65
CA VAL A 30 -6.00 -5.75 3.55
C VAL A 30 -4.52 -5.85 3.93
N LEU A 31 -4.15 -5.46 5.16
CA LEU A 31 -2.77 -5.58 5.66
C LEU A 31 -2.32 -7.03 5.76
N ASP A 32 -3.18 -7.93 6.25
CA ASP A 32 -2.85 -9.34 6.41
C ASP A 32 -2.59 -10.01 5.04
N HIS A 33 -3.42 -9.68 4.04
CA HIS A 33 -3.19 -10.13 2.67
C HIS A 33 -1.90 -9.54 2.07
N LEU A 34 -1.67 -8.23 2.25
CA LEU A 34 -0.45 -7.58 1.78
C LEU A 34 0.81 -8.18 2.42
N ASN A 35 0.77 -8.47 3.73
CA ASN A 35 1.87 -9.09 4.46
C ASN A 35 2.18 -10.50 3.94
N ALA A 36 1.15 -11.29 3.61
CA ALA A 36 1.34 -12.60 2.99
C ALA A 36 2.02 -12.50 1.62
N ILE A 37 1.65 -11.52 0.79
CA ILE A 37 2.28 -11.27 -0.51
C ILE A 37 3.73 -10.84 -0.35
N ILE A 38 4.01 -9.92 0.59
CA ILE A 38 5.39 -9.46 0.88
C ILE A 38 6.27 -10.63 1.30
N GLY A 39 5.81 -11.45 2.26
CA GLY A 39 6.54 -12.64 2.71
C GLY A 39 6.80 -13.62 1.56
N GLY A 40 5.77 -13.95 0.77
CA GLY A 40 5.92 -14.85 -0.37
C GLY A 40 6.87 -14.31 -1.46
N CYS A 41 6.86 -13.00 -1.72
CA CYS A 41 7.80 -12.38 -2.66
C CYS A 41 9.24 -12.37 -2.13
N SER A 42 9.41 -12.13 -0.82
CA SER A 42 10.71 -12.17 -0.15
C SER A 42 11.35 -13.56 -0.27
N ASP A 43 10.59 -14.60 0.10
CA ASP A 43 11.04 -15.99 0.03
C ASP A 43 11.29 -16.44 -1.42
N GLY A 44 10.34 -16.16 -2.32
CA GLY A 44 10.39 -16.63 -3.71
C GLY A 44 11.45 -15.94 -4.56
N GLN A 45 11.86 -14.71 -4.22
CA GLN A 45 12.87 -13.95 -4.96
C GLN A 45 14.20 -13.80 -4.21
N ASN A 46 14.32 -14.42 -3.03
CA ASN A 46 15.50 -14.33 -2.17
C ASN A 46 15.92 -12.87 -1.90
N MET A 47 14.93 -12.02 -1.61
CA MET A 47 15.11 -10.59 -1.31
C MET A 47 14.84 -10.35 0.17
N LEU A 48 15.44 -9.30 0.74
CA LEU A 48 15.16 -8.94 2.12
C LEU A 48 13.70 -8.46 2.24
N PRO A 49 12.95 -8.86 3.29
CA PRO A 49 11.56 -8.44 3.45
C PRO A 49 11.38 -6.92 3.45
N GLU A 50 12.34 -6.18 4.01
CA GLU A 50 12.35 -4.71 4.01
C GLU A 50 12.37 -4.15 2.57
N GLU A 51 13.15 -4.73 1.67
CA GLU A 51 13.26 -4.28 0.27
C GLU A 51 11.95 -4.50 -0.48
N VAL A 52 11.30 -5.64 -0.25
CA VAL A 52 9.99 -5.96 -0.83
C VAL A 52 8.91 -5.04 -0.26
N ALA A 53 8.89 -4.83 1.05
CA ALA A 53 7.96 -3.91 1.70
C ALA A 53 8.12 -2.48 1.19
N ARG A 54 9.36 -2.03 0.93
CA ARG A 54 9.63 -0.73 0.31
C ARG A 54 8.95 -0.58 -1.05
N ILE A 55 9.01 -1.62 -1.88
CA ILE A 55 8.35 -1.65 -3.19
C ILE A 55 6.83 -1.59 -3.02
N ALA A 56 6.27 -2.35 -2.08
CA ALA A 56 4.84 -2.35 -1.78
C ALA A 56 4.33 -0.97 -1.33
N VAL A 57 5.11 -0.27 -0.49
CA VAL A 57 4.79 1.08 -0.01
C VAL A 57 4.82 2.10 -1.15
N LEU A 58 5.86 2.06 -1.99
CA LEU A 58 5.96 2.97 -3.13
C LEU A 58 4.83 2.76 -4.14
N ALA A 59 4.42 1.51 -4.37
CA ALA A 59 3.26 1.20 -5.21
C ALA A 59 1.94 1.74 -4.61
N ALA A 60 1.75 1.68 -3.28
CA ALA A 60 0.58 2.28 -2.62
C ALA A 60 0.54 3.80 -2.78
N VAL A 61 1.70 4.47 -2.62
CA VAL A 61 1.83 5.92 -2.81
C VAL A 61 1.57 6.31 -4.26
N ARG A 62 2.05 5.51 -5.22
CA ARG A 62 1.80 5.71 -6.64
C ARG A 62 0.30 5.61 -6.95
N TYR A 63 -0.37 4.55 -6.50
CA TYR A 63 -1.82 4.42 -6.63
C TYR A 63 -2.58 5.62 -6.05
N HIS A 64 -2.18 6.08 -4.85
CA HIS A 64 -2.78 7.27 -4.24
C HIS A 64 -2.63 8.52 -5.12
N ARG A 65 -1.42 8.78 -5.63
CA ARG A 65 -1.13 9.92 -6.50
C ARG A 65 -1.91 9.84 -7.81
N ASP A 66 -1.95 8.69 -8.45
CA ASP A 66 -2.65 8.50 -9.71
C ASP A 66 -4.16 8.78 -9.56
N LYS A 67 -4.78 8.30 -8.47
CA LYS A 67 -6.20 8.59 -8.19
C LYS A 67 -6.43 10.05 -7.79
N LYS A 68 -5.47 10.71 -7.13
CA LYS A 68 -5.51 12.14 -6.80
C LYS A 68 -5.43 12.99 -8.08
N ASP A 69 -4.48 12.69 -8.94
CA ASP A 69 -4.24 13.38 -10.22
C ASP A 69 -5.44 13.22 -11.16
N ALA A 70 -5.98 12.00 -11.27
CA ALA A 70 -7.20 11.74 -12.03
C ALA A 70 -8.44 12.48 -11.49
N ASN A 71 -8.38 12.96 -10.25
CA ASN A 71 -9.44 13.74 -9.60
C ASN A 71 -9.08 15.23 -9.47
N GLY A 72 -8.26 15.75 -10.39
CA GLY A 72 -7.91 17.18 -10.45
C GLY A 72 -7.01 17.63 -9.29
N ASP A 73 -6.05 16.76 -8.91
CA ASP A 73 -5.14 16.95 -7.78
C ASP A 73 -5.84 17.01 -6.40
N VAL A 74 -7.04 16.43 -6.29
CA VAL A 74 -7.80 16.37 -5.04
C VAL A 74 -7.85 14.95 -4.52
N CYS A 75 -7.34 14.73 -3.31
CA CYS A 75 -7.43 13.45 -2.63
C CYS A 75 -8.88 13.22 -2.15
N LEU A 76 -9.56 12.23 -2.74
CA LEU A 76 -10.86 11.79 -2.23
C LEU A 76 -10.70 11.07 -0.88
N MET A 77 -11.52 11.43 0.10
CA MET A 77 -11.58 10.71 1.38
C MET A 77 -12.05 9.26 1.21
N GLY A 78 -11.83 8.43 2.25
CA GLY A 78 -12.20 7.02 2.27
C GLY A 78 -11.03 6.14 1.81
N LYS A 79 -11.29 5.14 0.97
CA LYS A 79 -10.26 4.20 0.50
C LYS A 79 -9.03 4.87 -0.13
N PHE A 80 -9.23 5.97 -0.87
CA PHE A 80 -8.14 6.67 -1.55
C PHE A 80 -7.22 7.44 -0.60
N HIS A 81 -7.70 7.87 0.56
CA HIS A 81 -6.85 8.47 1.60
C HIS A 81 -6.31 7.39 2.55
N ASN A 82 -7.15 6.44 2.94
CA ASN A 82 -6.82 5.42 3.94
C ASN A 82 -5.79 4.40 3.46
N ILE A 83 -5.53 4.30 2.15
CA ILE A 83 -4.40 3.53 1.62
C ILE A 83 -3.04 4.02 2.15
N LEU A 84 -2.90 5.31 2.48
CA LEU A 84 -1.68 5.83 3.10
C LEU A 84 -1.47 5.28 4.52
N TYR A 85 -2.54 4.98 5.25
CA TYR A 85 -2.44 4.28 6.53
C TYR A 85 -1.91 2.85 6.35
N ILE A 86 -2.39 2.14 5.32
CA ILE A 86 -1.88 0.80 4.98
C ILE A 86 -0.39 0.89 4.67
N ALA A 87 0.02 1.83 3.81
CA ALA A 87 1.42 2.03 3.46
C ALA A 87 2.31 2.35 4.68
N LEU A 88 1.90 3.30 5.53
CA LEU A 88 2.62 3.64 6.76
C LEU A 88 2.72 2.44 7.71
N ARG A 89 1.64 1.67 7.83
CA ARG A 89 1.61 0.49 8.67
C ARG A 89 2.54 -0.62 8.14
N THR A 90 2.59 -0.80 6.82
CA THR A 90 3.51 -1.73 6.16
C THR A 90 4.97 -1.30 6.37
N CYS A 91 5.29 0.00 6.27
CA CYS A 91 6.62 0.50 6.64
C CYS A 91 7.01 0.10 8.06
N TRP A 92 6.10 0.29 9.01
CA TRP A 92 6.35 -0.04 10.42
C TRP A 92 6.52 -1.55 10.64
N ASP A 93 5.59 -2.36 10.13
CA ASP A 93 5.56 -3.81 10.37
C ASP A 93 6.81 -4.51 9.79
N TRP A 94 7.34 -4.03 8.66
CA TRP A 94 8.52 -4.61 8.00
C TRP A 94 9.82 -3.82 8.22
N GLY A 95 9.78 -2.78 9.05
CA GLY A 95 10.97 -2.03 9.45
C GLY A 95 11.63 -1.21 8.35
N VAL A 96 10.85 -0.70 7.37
CA VAL A 96 11.36 0.17 6.31
C VAL A 96 11.85 1.49 6.90
N ARG A 97 13.17 1.73 6.86
CA ARG A 97 13.82 2.92 7.46
C ARG A 97 14.28 3.97 6.45
N ASP A 98 14.14 3.68 5.15
CA ASP A 98 14.49 4.60 4.08
C ASP A 98 13.69 5.91 4.23
N SER A 99 14.39 6.98 4.62
CA SER A 99 13.76 8.28 4.88
C SER A 99 13.12 8.87 3.63
N ALA A 100 13.64 8.56 2.43
CA ALA A 100 13.02 9.00 1.18
C ALA A 100 11.65 8.36 0.96
N VAL A 101 11.45 7.14 1.45
CA VAL A 101 10.18 6.39 1.34
C VAL A 101 9.20 6.82 2.44
N VAL A 102 9.69 7.05 3.65
CA VAL A 102 8.82 7.50 4.75
C VAL A 102 8.29 8.92 4.51
N VAL A 103 9.12 9.82 3.96
CA VAL A 103 8.71 11.20 3.67
C VAL A 103 7.59 11.28 2.65
N VAL A 104 7.49 10.36 1.69
CA VAL A 104 6.40 10.40 0.69
C VAL A 104 5.02 10.01 1.25
N LEU A 105 4.96 9.61 2.52
CA LEU A 105 3.72 9.30 3.25
C LEU A 105 3.16 10.49 4.05
N LEU A 106 3.90 11.61 4.10
CA LEU A 106 3.51 12.87 4.74
C LEU A 106 2.84 13.81 3.73
#